data_AF-A0A3B7A553-F1
#
_entry.id   AF-A0A3B7A553-F1
#
_cell.length_a   1.000
_cell.length_b   1.000
_cell.length_c   1.000
_cell.angle_alpha   90.00
_cell.angle_beta   90.00
_cell.angle_gamma   90.00
#
_symmetry.space_group_name_H-M   'P 1'
#
loop_
_entity.id
_entity.type
_entity.pdbx_description
1 polymer ?
#
loop_
_entity_poly.entity_id
_entity_poly.type
_entity_poly.pdbx_seq_one_letter_code
_entity_poly.pdbx_strand_id
1 'polypeptide(L)'
;MLSIQDVIDYCDLERGEIEAIAEHEHIPVTVAAEMSEVLLCTPDGVCRLHTMIIENMQHALDAGHFEHVKDLAETYEHLQRTHPMPSQYQPGA
;
A
#
# COMPACT_ATOMS: atom_id res chain seq x y z
N MET A 1 21.65 -2.89 16.07
CA MET A 1 20.52 -1.95 16.02
C MET A 1 19.89 -2.20 14.66
N LEU A 2 18.64 -2.69 14.60
CA LEU A 2 17.96 -2.87 13.31
C LEU A 2 17.66 -1.48 12.73
N SER A 3 17.99 -1.29 11.46
CA SER A 3 17.62 -0.11 10.69
C SER A 3 16.19 -0.25 10.16
N ILE A 4 15.61 0.86 9.71
CA ILE A 4 14.33 0.85 9.00
C ILE A 4 14.38 -0.01 7.72
N GLN A 5 15.55 -0.09 7.10
CA GLN A 5 15.75 -0.90 5.90
C GLN A 5 15.68 -2.40 6.24
N ASP A 6 16.20 -2.82 7.40
CA ASP A 6 16.13 -4.22 7.83
C ASP A 6 14.70 -4.69 8.13
N VAL A 7 13.80 -3.77 8.52
CA VAL A 7 12.38 -4.06 8.75
C VAL A 7 11.63 -4.14 7.42
N ILE A 8 11.91 -3.22 6.49
CA ILE A 8 11.29 -3.20 5.16
C ILE A 8 11.74 -4.40 4.32
N ASP A 9 13.01 -4.81 4.41
CA ASP A 9 13.56 -5.97 3.71
C ASP A 9 12.96 -7.31 4.20
N TYR A 10 12.28 -7.31 5.36
CA TYR A 10 11.58 -8.47 5.89
C TYR A 10 10.10 -8.50 5.52
N CYS A 11 9.54 -7.36 5.10
CA CYS A 11 8.14 -7.30 4.67
C CYS A 11 7.97 -7.92 3.28
N ASP A 12 6.84 -8.59 3.07
CA ASP A 12 6.42 -9.08 1.76
C ASP A 12 5.97 -7.93 0.81
N LEU A 13 6.13 -6.68 1.26
CA LEU A 13 5.88 -5.44 0.52
C LEU A 13 7.17 -4.67 0.27
N GLU A 14 7.23 -3.98 -0.87
CA GLU A 14 8.24 -2.97 -1.17
C GLU A 14 7.99 -1.68 -0.37
N ARG A 15 9.06 -0.90 -0.16
CA ARG A 15 9.03 0.40 0.53
C ARG A 15 7.88 1.30 0.09
N GLY A 16 7.63 1.42 -1.22
CA GLY A 16 6.57 2.30 -1.75
C GLY A 16 5.18 1.88 -1.27
N GLU A 17 4.91 0.58 -1.16
CA GLU A 17 3.62 0.06 -0.71
C GLU A 17 3.42 0.34 0.79
N ILE A 18 4.48 0.22 1.59
CA ILE A 18 4.47 0.56 3.03
C ILE A 18 4.31 2.07 3.23
N GLU A 19 4.97 2.88 2.41
CA GLU A 19 4.84 4.35 2.45
C GLU A 19 3.42 4.79 2.07
N ALA A 20 2.79 4.12 1.10
CA ALA A 20 1.39 4.38 0.76
C ALA A 20 0.42 4.05 1.91
N ILE A 21 0.66 2.95 2.65
CA ILE A 21 -0.10 2.65 3.88
C ILE A 21 0.10 3.76 4.92
N ALA A 22 1.34 4.16 5.14
CA ALA A 22 1.71 5.19 6.12
C ALA A 22 1.02 6.53 5.81
N GLU A 23 1.02 6.92 4.53
CA GLU A 23 0.35 8.11 4.03
C GLU A 23 -1.16 8.05 4.28
N HIS A 24 -1.78 6.91 3.96
CA HIS A 24 -3.23 6.73 4.03
C HIS A 24 -3.76 6.78 5.47
N GLU A 25 -3.12 6.03 6.37
CA GLU A 25 -3.52 5.93 7.78
C GLU A 25 -2.95 7.06 8.64
N HIS A 26 -2.10 7.92 8.06
CA HIS A 26 -1.40 9.00 8.75
C HIS A 26 -0.56 8.52 9.95
N ILE A 27 0.16 7.42 9.74
CA ILE A 27 1.01 6.77 10.75
C ILE A 27 2.48 6.77 10.32
N PRO A 28 3.43 6.59 11.25
CA PRO A 28 4.84 6.42 10.89
C PRO A 28 5.06 5.17 10.03
N VAL A 29 6.01 5.24 9.08
CA VAL A 29 6.39 4.11 8.19
C VAL A 29 6.72 2.83 8.95
N THR A 30 7.34 2.92 10.14
CA THR A 30 7.59 1.75 11.00
C THR A 30 6.31 1.05 11.45
N VAL A 31 5.25 1.82 11.73
CA VAL A 31 3.96 1.28 12.17
C VAL A 31 3.19 0.71 10.97
N ALA A 32 3.30 1.38 9.81
CA ALA A 32 2.74 0.88 8.56
C ALA A 32 3.34 -0.47 8.15
N ALA A 33 4.64 -0.68 8.34
CA ALA A 33 5.31 -1.96 8.07
C ALA A 33 4.74 -3.11 8.92
N GLU A 34 4.49 -2.86 10.21
CA GLU A 34 3.83 -3.86 11.07
C GLU A 34 2.37 -4.11 10.64
N MET A 35 1.69 -3.06 10.17
CA MET A 35 0.30 -3.16 9.70
C MET A 35 0.19 -3.95 8.38
N SER A 36 1.17 -3.83 7.47
CA SER A 36 1.17 -4.57 6.22
C SER A 36 1.18 -6.08 6.43
N GLU A 37 1.93 -6.58 7.41
CA GLU A 37 1.95 -8.00 7.76
C GLU A 37 0.54 -8.51 8.12
N VAL A 38 -0.23 -7.70 8.85
CA VAL A 38 -1.60 -8.03 9.23
C VAL A 38 -2.55 -7.97 8.03
N LEU A 39 -2.38 -6.99 7.13
CA LEU A 39 -3.20 -6.86 5.92
C LEU A 39 -3.01 -8.07 4.99
N LEU A 40 -1.76 -8.51 4.79
CA LEU A 40 -1.44 -9.62 3.90
C LEU A 40 -1.92 -10.99 4.39
N CYS A 41 -2.27 -11.12 5.68
CA CYS A 41 -2.79 -12.37 6.24
C CYS A 41 -4.18 -12.77 5.69
N THR A 42 -4.93 -11.85 5.07
CA THR A 42 -6.30 -12.12 4.63
C THR A 42 -6.60 -11.55 3.24
N PRO A 43 -7.46 -12.19 2.42
CA PRO A 43 -7.90 -11.65 1.14
C PRO A 43 -8.53 -10.25 1.27
N ASP A 44 -9.29 -10.01 2.33
CA ASP A 44 -9.93 -8.71 2.58
C ASP A 44 -8.90 -7.62 2.91
N GLY A 45 -7.83 -7.98 3.64
CA GLY A 45 -6.73 -7.07 3.94
C GLY A 45 -5.92 -6.70 2.69
N VAL A 46 -5.69 -7.65 1.77
CA VAL A 46 -5.11 -7.35 0.44
C VAL A 46 -6.02 -6.42 -0.36
N CYS A 47 -7.33 -6.66 -0.38
CA CYS A 47 -8.28 -5.75 -1.03
C CYS A 47 -8.21 -4.34 -0.43
N ARG A 48 -8.13 -4.25 0.91
CA ARG A 48 -8.00 -2.97 1.61
C ARG A 48 -6.70 -2.26 1.24
N LEU A 49 -5.59 -2.98 1.10
CA LEU A 49 -4.32 -2.43 0.64
C LEU A 49 -4.45 -1.79 -0.76
N HIS A 50 -5.11 -2.48 -1.71
CA HIS A 50 -5.39 -1.88 -3.02
C HIS A 50 -6.21 -0.60 -2.91
N THR A 51 -7.26 -0.60 -2.08
CA THR A 51 -8.10 0.58 -1.87
C THR A 51 -7.32 1.75 -1.30
N MET A 52 -6.44 1.53 -0.32
CA MET A 52 -5.61 2.59 0.27
C MET A 52 -4.77 3.32 -0.79
N ILE A 53 -4.09 2.58 -1.67
CA ILE A 53 -3.26 3.18 -2.72
C ILE A 53 -4.12 3.94 -3.73
N ILE A 54 -5.29 3.41 -4.09
CA ILE A 54 -6.24 4.09 -5.00
C ILE A 54 -6.77 5.38 -4.39
N GLU A 55 -7.13 5.38 -3.11
CA GLU A 55 -7.62 6.56 -2.40
C GLU A 55 -6.51 7.62 -2.25
N ASN A 56 -5.26 7.22 -1.99
CA ASN A 56 -4.13 8.14 -2.00
C ASN A 56 -3.92 8.77 -3.38
N MET A 57 -4.01 7.99 -4.46
CA MET A 57 -3.93 8.53 -5.83
C MET A 57 -5.04 9.55 -6.10
N GLN A 58 -6.27 9.27 -5.64
CA GLN A 58 -7.39 10.20 -5.79
C GLN A 58 -7.16 11.49 -5.01
N HIS A 59 -6.71 11.41 -3.76
CA HIS A 59 -6.37 12.58 -2.96
C HIS A 59 -5.24 13.41 -3.59
N ALA A 60 -4.21 12.75 -4.12
CA ALA A 60 -3.10 13.40 -4.79
C ALA A 60 -3.53 14.09 -6.10
N LEU A 61 -4.45 13.47 -6.87
CA LEU A 61 -5.07 14.06 -8.05
C LEU A 61 -5.88 15.31 -7.68
N ASP A 62 -6.71 15.23 -6.63
CA ASP A 62 -7.55 16.34 -6.18
C ASP A 62 -6.71 17.52 -5.66
N ALA A 63 -5.54 17.24 -5.08
CA ALA A 63 -4.55 18.25 -4.67
C ALA A 63 -3.69 18.79 -5.83
N GLY A 64 -3.74 18.20 -7.02
CA GLY A 64 -2.92 18.58 -8.17
C GLY A 64 -1.46 18.10 -8.09
N HIS A 65 -1.16 17.10 -7.26
CA HIS A 65 0.18 16.52 -7.08
C HIS A 65 0.46 15.41 -8.11
N PHE A 66 0.54 15.77 -9.38
CA PHE A 66 0.66 14.79 -10.48
C PHE A 66 1.93 13.91 -10.43
N GLU A 67 3.05 14.43 -9.89
CA GLU A 67 4.26 13.62 -9.70
C GLU A 67 4.03 12.52 -8.66
N HIS A 68 3.39 12.86 -7.54
CA HIS A 68 3.04 11.89 -6.49
C HIS A 68 2.06 10.81 -6.99
N VAL A 69 1.10 11.21 -7.84
CA VAL A 69 0.20 10.25 -8.50
C VAL A 69 0.98 9.24 -9.35
N LYS A 70 2.03 9.68 -10.04
CA LYS A 70 2.87 8.80 -10.86
C LYS A 70 3.63 7.81 -9.98
N ASP A 71 4.19 8.26 -8.87
CA ASP A 71 4.91 7.40 -7.91
C ASP A 71 3.97 6.36 -7.28
N LEU A 72 2.76 6.76 -6.90
CA LEU A 72 1.72 5.86 -6.41
C LEU A 72 1.24 4.88 -7.50
N ALA A 73 1.17 5.31 -8.76
CA ALA A 73 0.78 4.43 -9.87
C ALA A 73 1.82 3.35 -10.15
N GLU A 74 3.12 3.68 -10.10
CA GLU A 74 4.21 2.71 -10.22
C GLU A 74 4.19 1.71 -9.05
N THR A 75 3.98 2.22 -7.83
CA THR A 75 3.79 1.39 -6.63
C THR A 75 2.59 0.45 -6.77
N TYR A 76 1.47 0.95 -7.31
CA TYR A 76 0.26 0.16 -7.51
C TYR A 76 0.44 -0.92 -8.57
N GLU A 77 1.17 -0.65 -9.66
CA GLU A 77 1.50 -1.66 -10.67
C GLU A 77 2.33 -2.79 -10.06
N HIS A 78 3.31 -2.46 -9.21
CA HIS A 78 4.07 -3.46 -8.48
C HIS A 78 3.17 -4.31 -7.59
N LEU A 79 2.31 -3.68 -6.77
CA LEU A 79 1.38 -4.37 -5.89
C LEU A 79 0.46 -5.34 -6.64
N GLN A 80 -0.09 -4.94 -7.78
CA GLN A 80 -0.96 -5.81 -8.58
C GLN A 80 -0.27 -7.09 -9.07
N ARG A 81 1.05 -7.04 -9.25
CA ARG A 81 1.85 -8.18 -9.74
C ARG A 81 2.26 -9.10 -8.60
N THR A 82 2.61 -8.55 -7.45
CA THR A 82 3.07 -9.30 -6.27
C THR A 82 1.91 -9.84 -5.44
N HIS A 83 0.87 -9.03 -5.27
CA HIS A 83 -0.32 -9.29 -4.45
C HIS A 83 -1.60 -9.06 -5.27
N PRO A 84 -1.94 -9.96 -6.21
CA PRO A 84 -3.12 -9.76 -7.06
C PRO A 84 -4.42 -9.81 -6.26
N MET A 85 -5.41 -9.02 -6.70
CA MET A 85 -6.75 -9.03 -6.13
C MET A 85 -7.33 -10.45 -6.09
N PRO A 86 -7.93 -10.87 -4.95
CA PRO A 86 -8.61 -12.16 -4.85
C PRO A 86 -9.71 -12.28 -5.91
N SER A 87 -9.80 -13.43 -6.58
CA SER A 87 -10.78 -13.69 -7.66
C SER A 87 -12.25 -13.63 -7.22
N GLN A 88 -12.51 -13.47 -5.92
CA GLN A 88 -13.83 -13.39 -5.31
C GLN A 88 -14.21 -11.95 -4.89
N TYR A 89 -13.35 -10.95 -5.12
CA TYR A 89 -13.67 -9.55 -4.84
C TYR A 89 -14.71 -9.03 -5.84
N GLN A 90 -15.96 -8.86 -5.38
CA GLN A 90 -16.99 -8.08 -6.07
C GLN A 90 -17.00 -6.66 -5.48
N PRO A 91 -16.52 -5.63 -6.18
CA PRO A 91 -16.72 -4.27 -5.73
C PRO A 91 -18.21 -3.92 -5.86
N GLY A 92 -18.94 -3.93 -4.73
CA GLY A 92 -20.31 -3.42 -4.65
C GLY A 92 -21.45 -4.44 -4.59
N ALA A 93 -21.33 -5.50 -3.80
CA ALA A 93 -22.50 -6.29 -3.35
C ALA A 93 -23.17 -5.63 -2.13
#